data_AF-A0A0M1J584-F1
#
_entry.id   AF-A0A0M1J584-F1
#
_cell.length_a   1.000
_cell.length_b   1.000
_cell.length_c   1.000
_cell.angle_alpha   90.00
_cell.angle_beta   90.00
_cell.angle_gamma   90.00
#
_symmetry.space_group_name_H-M   'P 1'
#
loop_
_entity.id
_entity.type
_entity.pdbx_description
1 polymer ?
#
loop_
_entity_poly.entity_id
_entity_poly.type
_entity_poly.pdbx_seq_one_letter_code
_entity_poly.pdbx_strand_id
1 'polypeptide(L)'
;PQTNPGQLFLRIAAHALVMSVENAPIIGPVLRIGRECWLMLKDAQDNLSQEERITQIEQAGACSPEEARKIAEQVLQELRQQGTVVDNEQANAIQGLMSAMPAQIRDRTQTTLRHARRLGTAAVTVLPVTSNFSSAEREAFYTGLFPPRAPQYNSGDTIPNHNPEWHLERLLGIGGFGEVWLARHRYLDDQPPWAVKLCQDATSAKILKSEASNLYALRRQLPANTKQTRHIVALLDLQLTAMPYWLAFEYIDGGTLESRMRLGPLNWAAAWDIFEPILDAMIQVHSLNIVHRDLKPANILLDQQLQPHIADFGIGKILADQDVKQRNTQASVTVAGYGTFGYMSPEQQQQLPAHTSDDVYALGVILWQLLAGGLKALNYSAEIETLPVPKPVKQAIIRCVFLPRAQRPADALELKKLLVKSKPAKKRCPNCLKVLLIVACLAGGAVLFSRLNLNNFLAQRFHNTTNIPIPHYTAPVVAARQAFEPEMVSIPAGSFMMGSPESEAGRYGDEGPQHRVTVKAFQMAKYETTFAEYDAFCEATGRAKPDDRGWGRGNRPVINVTWDDAVAY
;
A
#
# COMPACT_ATOMS: atom_id res chain seq x y z
N PRO A 1 35.12 14.13 9.12
CA PRO A 1 33.93 14.17 8.25
C PRO A 1 32.72 13.61 8.98
N GLN A 2 31.61 14.35 9.09
CA GLN A 2 30.37 13.82 9.67
C GLN A 2 29.92 12.63 8.81
N THR A 3 29.98 11.42 9.38
CA THR A 3 29.52 10.21 8.71
C THR A 3 28.03 10.36 8.40
N ASN A 4 27.65 10.19 7.13
CA ASN A 4 26.24 10.21 6.73
C ASN A 4 25.46 9.20 7.61
N PRO A 5 24.33 9.59 8.24
CA PRO A 5 23.57 8.70 9.11
C PRO A 5 23.22 7.36 8.44
N GLY A 6 22.86 7.36 7.16
CA GLY A 6 22.60 6.13 6.40
C GLY A 6 23.83 5.22 6.27
N GLN A 7 25.01 5.79 6.05
CA GLN A 7 26.26 5.02 6.04
C GLN A 7 26.60 4.45 7.43
N LEU A 8 26.29 5.19 8.50
CA LEU A 8 26.42 4.68 9.87
C LEU A 8 25.50 3.46 10.08
N PHE A 9 24.25 3.51 9.61
CA PHE A 9 23.34 2.38 9.70
C PHE A 9 23.87 1.14 8.96
N LEU A 10 24.35 1.31 7.72
CA LEU A 10 24.96 0.23 6.94
C LEU A 10 26.24 -0.31 7.60
N ARG A 11 27.02 0.54 8.27
CA ARG A 11 28.21 0.13 9.02
C ARG A 11 27.86 -0.75 10.21
N ILE A 12 26.80 -0.40 10.95
CA ILE A 12 26.28 -1.22 12.06
C ILE A 12 25.74 -2.55 11.55
N ALA A 13 25.02 -2.53 10.42
CA ALA A 13 24.55 -3.75 9.76
C ALA A 13 25.70 -4.67 9.33
N ALA A 14 26.75 -4.13 8.73
CA ALA A 14 27.93 -4.89 8.34
C ALA A 14 28.63 -5.50 9.56
N HIS A 15 28.79 -4.74 10.64
CA HIS A 15 29.35 -5.23 11.89
C HIS A 15 28.50 -6.37 12.48
N ALA A 16 27.18 -6.22 12.47
CA ALA A 16 26.24 -7.23 12.93
C ALA A 16 26.34 -8.54 12.12
N LEU A 17 26.50 -8.46 10.80
CA LEU A 17 26.72 -9.62 9.96
C LEU A 17 28.04 -10.30 10.29
N VAL A 18 29.14 -9.55 10.41
CA VAL A 18 30.47 -10.10 10.69
C VAL A 18 30.47 -10.88 12.01
N MET A 19 29.91 -10.28 13.08
CA MET A 19 29.79 -10.93 14.39
C MET A 19 28.90 -12.18 14.35
N SER A 20 27.92 -12.22 13.45
CA SER A 20 27.06 -13.40 13.29
C SER A 20 27.73 -14.55 12.54
N VAL A 21 28.74 -14.26 11.71
CA VAL A 21 29.51 -15.28 10.98
C VAL A 21 30.52 -15.99 11.88
N GLU A 22 30.97 -15.38 12.98
CA GLU A 22 31.86 -16.03 13.97
C GLU A 22 31.23 -17.28 14.61
N ASN A 23 29.89 -17.39 14.62
CA ASN A 23 29.16 -18.47 15.32
C ASN A 23 28.29 -19.37 14.41
N ALA A 24 28.30 -19.18 13.09
CA ALA A 24 27.43 -19.95 12.18
C ALA A 24 28.12 -20.33 10.86
N PRO A 25 28.06 -21.61 10.43
CA PRO A 25 28.58 -22.00 9.12
C PRO A 25 27.74 -21.36 8.01
N ILE A 26 28.41 -20.74 7.03
CA ILE A 26 27.80 -20.30 5.78
C ILE A 26 27.31 -21.56 5.04
N ILE A 27 26.00 -21.64 4.76
CA ILE A 27 25.41 -22.73 3.97
C ILE A 27 25.26 -22.21 2.53
N GLY A 28 26.34 -22.31 1.74
CA GLY A 28 26.35 -21.85 0.35
C GLY A 28 26.04 -20.34 0.22
N PRO A 29 25.14 -19.90 -0.68
CA PRO A 29 24.85 -18.47 -0.88
C PRO A 29 23.93 -17.85 0.18
N VAL A 30 23.51 -18.59 1.21
CA VAL A 30 22.50 -18.17 2.20
C VAL A 30 23.15 -17.99 3.56
N LEU A 31 23.07 -16.78 4.11
CA LEU A 31 23.49 -16.50 5.48
C LEU A 31 22.31 -16.68 6.44
N ARG A 32 22.49 -17.50 7.49
CA ARG A 32 21.55 -17.53 8.60
C ARG A 32 21.78 -16.33 9.49
N ILE A 33 20.88 -15.36 9.38
CA ILE A 33 20.95 -14.13 10.15
C ILE A 33 20.38 -14.42 11.53
N GLY A 34 21.25 -14.36 12.54
CA GLY A 34 20.87 -14.58 13.92
C GLY A 34 20.01 -13.43 14.46
N ARG A 35 19.27 -13.71 15.54
CA ARG A 35 18.52 -12.70 16.31
C ARG A 35 19.40 -11.54 16.78
N GLU A 36 20.70 -11.80 16.91
CA GLU A 36 21.73 -10.84 17.28
C GLU A 36 21.85 -9.66 16.30
N CYS A 37 21.71 -9.90 14.98
CA CYS A 37 21.75 -8.81 14.01
C CYS A 37 20.60 -7.82 14.19
N TRP A 38 19.41 -8.34 14.49
CA TRP A 38 18.25 -7.50 14.77
C TRP A 38 18.47 -6.67 16.02
N LEU A 39 18.98 -7.27 17.11
CA LEU A 39 19.26 -6.56 18.36
C LEU A 39 20.22 -5.39 18.15
N MET A 40 21.33 -5.61 17.44
CA MET A 40 22.32 -4.55 17.18
C MET A 40 21.73 -3.37 16.39
N LEU A 41 20.96 -3.65 15.34
CA LEU A 41 20.30 -2.58 14.59
C LEU A 41 19.26 -1.85 15.45
N LYS A 42 18.45 -2.59 16.21
CA LYS A 42 17.43 -2.02 17.08
C LYS A 42 18.05 -1.12 18.16
N ASP A 43 19.08 -1.59 18.85
CA ASP A 43 19.73 -0.86 19.94
C ASP A 43 20.40 0.42 19.44
N ALA A 44 20.98 0.37 18.23
CA ALA A 44 21.50 1.56 17.55
C ALA A 44 20.42 2.60 17.21
N GLN A 45 19.19 2.16 16.96
CA GLN A 45 18.05 3.06 16.70
C GLN A 45 17.42 3.59 17.99
N ASP A 46 17.50 2.87 19.12
CA ASP A 46 16.68 3.16 20.30
C ASP A 46 17.02 4.50 20.99
N ASN A 47 18.25 5.02 20.80
CA ASN A 47 18.68 6.31 21.31
C ASN A 47 18.37 7.50 20.37
N LEU A 48 17.91 7.24 19.15
CA LEU A 48 17.56 8.28 18.17
C LEU A 48 16.10 8.70 18.34
N SER A 49 15.82 9.99 18.06
CA SER A 49 14.45 10.45 17.87
C SER A 49 13.79 9.71 16.71
N GLN A 50 12.45 9.71 16.67
CA GLN A 50 11.73 8.95 15.65
C GLN A 50 12.02 9.47 14.23
N GLU A 51 12.16 10.79 14.06
CA GLU A 51 12.50 11.41 12.77
C GLU A 51 13.92 11.03 12.32
N GLU A 52 14.88 10.99 13.25
CA GLU A 52 16.25 10.55 12.97
C GLU A 52 16.29 9.08 12.53
N ARG A 53 15.50 8.18 13.16
CA ARG A 53 15.42 6.76 12.75
C ARG A 53 14.96 6.63 11.31
N ILE A 54 13.87 7.31 10.94
CA ILE A 54 13.32 7.28 9.58
C ILE A 54 14.33 7.86 8.60
N THR A 55 14.91 9.01 8.92
CA THR A 55 15.93 9.67 8.09
C THR A 55 17.12 8.76 7.85
N GLN A 56 17.61 8.10 8.90
CA GLN A 56 18.74 7.19 8.81
C GLN A 56 18.45 6.00 7.89
N ILE A 57 17.28 5.39 8.04
CA ILE A 57 16.87 4.24 7.22
C ILE A 57 16.64 4.64 5.76
N GLU A 58 16.04 5.81 5.49
CA GLU A 58 15.88 6.32 4.12
C GLU A 58 17.23 6.61 3.47
N GLN A 59 18.16 7.24 4.19
CA GLN A 59 19.51 7.50 3.70
C GLN A 59 20.29 6.20 3.46
N ALA A 60 20.13 5.19 4.31
CA ALA A 60 20.70 3.86 4.09
C ALA A 60 20.13 3.19 2.84
N GLY A 61 18.82 3.35 2.61
CA GLY A 61 18.16 2.93 1.37
C GLY A 61 18.61 3.73 0.15
N ALA A 62 19.08 4.96 0.30
CA ALA A 62 19.55 5.80 -0.81
C ALA A 62 21.00 5.48 -1.25
N CYS A 63 21.78 4.77 -0.42
CA CYS A 63 23.14 4.36 -0.78
C CYS A 63 23.16 3.44 -2.02
N SER A 64 24.25 3.57 -2.79
CA SER A 64 24.57 2.66 -3.89
C SER A 64 25.06 1.30 -3.39
N PRO A 65 24.89 0.23 -4.19
CA PRO A 65 25.47 -1.09 -3.89
C PRO A 65 26.99 -1.03 -3.65
N GLU A 66 27.72 -0.20 -4.41
CA GLU A 66 29.16 -0.02 -4.31
C GLU A 66 29.57 0.65 -2.99
N GLU A 67 28.83 1.69 -2.56
CA GLU A 67 29.06 2.32 -1.27
C GLU A 67 28.84 1.33 -0.11
N ALA A 68 27.74 0.56 -0.15
CA ALA A 68 27.45 -0.43 0.88
C ALA A 68 28.51 -1.54 0.93
N ARG A 69 29.01 -1.97 -0.24
CA ARG A 69 30.11 -2.93 -0.36
C ARG A 69 31.40 -2.39 0.24
N LYS A 70 31.75 -1.14 -0.04
CA LYS A 70 32.95 -0.48 0.50
C LYS A 70 32.88 -0.31 2.01
N ILE A 71 31.70 0.00 2.57
CA ILE A 71 31.48 0.04 4.02
C ILE A 71 31.75 -1.33 4.65
N ALA A 72 31.25 -2.40 4.03
CA ALA A 72 31.47 -3.76 4.51
C ALA A 72 32.96 -4.13 4.50
N GLU A 73 33.68 -3.76 3.43
CA GLU A 73 35.12 -3.97 3.31
C GLU A 73 35.90 -3.26 4.43
N GLN A 74 35.57 -2.00 4.72
CA GLN A 74 36.19 -1.24 5.81
C GLN A 74 35.96 -1.89 7.18
N VAL A 75 34.73 -2.32 7.47
CA VAL A 75 34.40 -3.00 8.73
C VAL A 75 35.16 -4.32 8.87
N LEU A 76 35.26 -5.10 7.78
CA LEU A 76 36.04 -6.34 7.76
C LEU A 76 37.53 -6.10 8.04
N GLN A 77 38.12 -5.04 7.45
CA GLN A 77 39.52 -4.68 7.68
C GLN A 77 39.77 -4.27 9.15
N GLU A 78 38.88 -3.45 9.72
CA GLU A 78 38.98 -3.02 11.11
C GLU A 78 38.86 -4.19 12.10
N LEU A 79 37.91 -5.09 11.89
CA LEU A 79 37.72 -6.25 12.76
C LEU A 79 38.87 -7.25 12.64
N ARG A 80 39.42 -7.46 11.43
CA ARG A 80 40.64 -8.26 11.24
C ARG A 80 41.83 -7.69 12.02
N GLN A 81 41.97 -6.37 12.10
CA GLN A 81 42.99 -5.72 12.93
C GLN A 81 42.77 -5.94 14.44
N GLN A 82 41.51 -6.14 14.85
CA GLN A 82 41.12 -6.44 16.24
C GLN A 82 41.20 -7.93 16.59
N GLY A 83 41.58 -8.79 15.64
CA GLY A 83 41.78 -10.22 15.85
C GLY A 83 40.63 -11.12 15.43
N THR A 84 39.54 -10.57 14.86
CA THR A 84 38.43 -11.36 14.30
C THR A 84 38.90 -12.13 13.06
N VAL A 85 38.66 -13.45 13.05
CA VAL A 85 39.06 -14.34 11.96
C VAL A 85 37.88 -14.55 11.01
N VAL A 86 37.95 -13.94 9.83
CA VAL A 86 36.97 -14.08 8.75
C VAL A 86 37.72 -14.44 7.48
N ASP A 87 37.44 -15.61 6.92
CA ASP A 87 38.07 -16.06 5.68
C ASP A 87 37.61 -15.22 4.46
N ASN A 88 38.25 -15.42 3.32
CA ASN A 88 37.95 -14.63 2.12
C ASN A 88 36.59 -14.97 1.49
N GLU A 89 36.10 -16.20 1.66
CA GLU A 89 34.79 -16.62 1.14
C GLU A 89 33.66 -15.94 1.94
N GLN A 90 33.78 -15.98 3.28
CA GLN A 90 32.92 -15.28 4.21
C GLN A 90 32.92 -13.76 3.97
N ALA A 91 34.11 -13.17 3.81
CA ALA A 91 34.25 -11.75 3.52
C ALA A 91 33.55 -11.34 2.20
N ASN A 92 33.68 -12.16 1.16
CA ASN A 92 33.02 -11.94 -0.13
C ASN A 92 31.50 -12.08 -0.02
N ALA A 93 31.02 -13.06 0.74
CA ALA A 93 29.58 -13.25 0.99
C ALA A 93 28.98 -12.04 1.74
N ILE A 94 29.64 -11.57 2.81
CA ILE A 94 29.21 -10.39 3.57
C ILE A 94 29.15 -9.15 2.66
N GLN A 95 30.18 -8.92 1.84
CA GLN A 95 30.20 -7.82 0.88
C GLN A 95 29.04 -7.89 -0.13
N GLY A 96 28.74 -9.08 -0.65
CA GLY A 96 27.62 -9.30 -1.58
C GLY A 96 26.25 -9.11 -0.92
N LEU A 97 26.07 -9.52 0.32
CA LEU A 97 24.85 -9.26 1.08
C LEU A 97 24.68 -7.75 1.34
N MET A 98 25.77 -7.08 1.74
CA MET A 98 25.74 -5.65 2.01
C MET A 98 25.44 -4.83 0.74
N SER A 99 25.92 -5.24 -0.44
CA SER A 99 25.60 -4.53 -1.69
C SER A 99 24.10 -4.59 -2.06
N ALA A 100 23.38 -5.63 -1.65
CA ALA A 100 21.94 -5.74 -1.84
C ALA A 100 21.09 -5.08 -0.72
N MET A 101 21.69 -4.78 0.43
CA MET A 101 20.98 -4.24 1.59
C MET A 101 20.25 -2.92 1.31
N PRO A 102 20.83 -1.91 0.61
CA PRO A 102 20.11 -0.69 0.27
C PRO A 102 18.83 -0.94 -0.53
N ALA A 103 18.84 -1.89 -1.47
CA ALA A 103 17.65 -2.27 -2.24
C ALA A 103 16.59 -2.93 -1.34
N GLN A 104 17.00 -3.82 -0.44
CA GLN A 104 16.12 -4.47 0.53
C GLN A 104 15.48 -3.48 1.51
N ILE A 105 16.23 -2.44 1.93
CA ILE A 105 15.73 -1.34 2.75
C ILE A 105 14.69 -0.54 1.97
N ARG A 106 14.98 -0.13 0.72
CA ARG A 106 14.03 0.63 -0.12
C ARG A 106 12.74 -0.14 -0.33
N ASP A 107 12.81 -1.41 -0.71
CA ASP A 107 11.65 -2.28 -0.91
C ASP A 107 10.72 -2.28 0.31
N ARG A 108 11.29 -2.35 1.51
CA ARG A 108 10.53 -2.42 2.77
C ARG A 108 10.02 -1.08 3.28
N THR A 109 10.57 0.04 2.83
CA THR A 109 10.33 1.36 3.44
C THR A 109 9.77 2.40 2.49
N GLN A 110 10.35 2.53 1.29
CA GLN A 110 10.14 3.66 0.38
C GLN A 110 8.65 3.87 0.06
N THR A 111 7.95 2.80 -0.29
CA THR A 111 6.53 2.88 -0.65
C THR A 111 5.67 3.24 0.56
N THR A 112 5.91 2.62 1.72
CA THR A 112 5.15 2.90 2.94
C THR A 112 5.29 4.37 3.31
N LEU A 113 6.52 4.91 3.25
CA LEU A 113 6.82 6.32 3.54
C LEU A 113 6.22 7.27 2.49
N ARG A 114 6.30 6.92 1.20
CA ARG A 114 5.67 7.69 0.11
C ARG A 114 4.16 7.77 0.30
N HIS A 115 3.50 6.66 0.63
CA HIS A 115 2.06 6.67 0.91
C HIS A 115 1.72 7.49 2.15
N ALA A 116 2.51 7.38 3.22
CA ALA A 116 2.31 8.19 4.43
C ALA A 116 2.37 9.68 4.12
N ARG A 117 3.41 10.13 3.40
CA ARG A 117 3.55 11.52 2.93
C ARG A 117 2.35 11.97 2.09
N ARG A 118 1.96 11.17 1.10
CA ARG A 118 0.84 11.48 0.20
C ARG A 118 -0.50 11.64 0.95
N LEU A 119 -0.68 10.88 2.02
CA LEU A 119 -1.91 10.89 2.83
C LEU A 119 -1.81 11.83 4.04
N GLY A 120 -0.74 12.61 4.19
CA GLY A 120 -0.53 13.49 5.34
C GLY A 120 -0.37 12.73 6.67
N THR A 121 -0.06 11.43 6.62
CA THR A 121 0.21 10.61 7.80
C THR A 121 1.67 10.78 8.20
N ALA A 122 1.94 10.89 9.50
CA ALA A 122 3.31 10.99 9.99
C ALA A 122 4.12 9.74 9.61
N ALA A 123 5.16 9.91 8.79
CA ALA A 123 6.07 8.83 8.35
C ALA A 123 6.67 8.02 9.51
N VAL A 124 6.80 8.66 10.67
CA VAL A 124 7.28 8.08 11.92
C VAL A 124 6.39 6.98 12.50
N THR A 125 5.08 6.99 12.20
CA THR A 125 4.13 6.05 12.81
C THR A 125 3.92 4.78 11.97
N VAL A 126 4.51 4.71 10.78
CA VAL A 126 4.16 3.68 9.78
C VAL A 126 5.22 2.61 9.58
N LEU A 127 6.46 2.84 10.05
CA LEU A 127 7.52 1.83 10.03
C LEU A 127 7.66 1.16 11.41
N PRO A 128 7.89 -0.18 11.48
CA PRO A 128 8.07 -0.93 12.73
C PRO A 128 9.43 -0.66 13.42
N VAL A 129 9.77 0.60 13.62
CA VAL A 129 11.06 1.07 14.17
C VAL A 129 10.92 1.70 15.55
N THR A 130 9.68 1.88 16.01
CA THR A 130 9.33 2.50 17.29
C THR A 130 8.68 1.49 18.25
N SER A 131 8.56 1.85 19.53
CA SER A 131 7.88 1.04 20.56
C SER A 131 6.36 0.94 20.38
N ASN A 132 5.78 1.65 19.41
CA ASN A 132 4.35 1.54 19.08
C ASN A 132 4.02 0.19 18.39
N PHE A 133 5.03 -0.52 17.90
CA PHE A 133 4.92 -1.85 17.32
C PHE A 133 5.40 -2.90 18.31
N SER A 134 4.81 -4.10 18.22
CA SER A 134 5.22 -5.24 19.05
C SER A 134 6.69 -5.61 18.81
N SER A 135 7.33 -6.22 19.80
CA SER A 135 8.70 -6.71 19.65
C SER A 135 8.87 -7.66 18.45
N ALA A 136 7.85 -8.48 18.17
CA ALA A 136 7.85 -9.40 17.04
C ALA A 136 7.77 -8.68 15.67
N GLU A 137 6.98 -7.62 15.55
CA GLU A 137 6.92 -6.81 14.32
C GLU A 137 8.23 -6.08 14.07
N ARG A 138 8.84 -5.53 15.13
CA ARG A 138 10.17 -4.92 15.05
C ARG A 138 11.21 -5.97 14.66
N GLU A 139 11.15 -7.17 15.23
CA GLU A 139 12.02 -8.31 14.88
C GLU A 139 11.94 -8.66 13.40
N ALA A 140 10.73 -8.93 12.92
CA ALA A 140 10.47 -9.22 11.51
C ALA A 140 10.94 -8.08 10.58
N PHE A 141 10.80 -6.81 11.00
CA PHE A 141 11.25 -5.68 10.22
C PHE A 141 12.77 -5.64 10.04
N TYR A 142 13.57 -5.55 11.13
CA TYR A 142 15.03 -5.43 10.95
C TYR A 142 15.67 -6.71 10.43
N THR A 143 15.20 -7.90 10.83
CA THR A 143 15.68 -9.16 10.23
C THR A 143 15.42 -9.17 8.73
N GLY A 144 14.27 -8.65 8.29
CA GLY A 144 13.93 -8.55 6.89
C GLY A 144 14.75 -7.55 6.07
N LEU A 145 15.43 -6.59 6.70
CA LEU A 145 16.29 -5.62 5.99
C LEU A 145 17.54 -6.27 5.41
N PHE A 146 17.96 -7.40 5.96
CA PHE A 146 19.08 -8.14 5.43
C PHE A 146 18.63 -9.08 4.30
N PRO A 147 19.32 -9.05 3.15
CA PRO A 147 18.99 -9.95 2.06
C PRO A 147 19.28 -11.40 2.44
N PRO A 148 18.46 -12.37 2.00
CA PRO A 148 18.67 -13.78 2.33
C PRO A 148 19.84 -14.41 1.57
N ARG A 149 20.31 -13.77 0.49
CA ARG A 149 21.43 -14.20 -0.35
C ARG A 149 22.03 -13.04 -1.12
N ALA A 150 23.28 -13.19 -1.54
CA ALA A 150 23.94 -12.21 -2.39
C ALA A 150 23.32 -12.20 -3.81
N PRO A 151 23.23 -11.02 -4.46
CA PRO A 151 22.80 -10.92 -5.85
C PRO A 151 23.87 -11.51 -6.78
N GLN A 152 23.43 -12.17 -7.86
CA GLN A 152 24.27 -12.69 -8.94
C GLN A 152 24.45 -11.66 -10.07
N TYR A 153 23.52 -10.71 -10.20
CA TYR A 153 23.53 -9.67 -11.22
C TYR A 153 23.82 -8.30 -10.63
N ASN A 154 24.23 -7.36 -11.48
CA ASN A 154 24.52 -5.98 -11.13
C ASN A 154 23.68 -5.01 -11.97
N SER A 155 23.59 -3.77 -11.49
CA SER A 155 23.02 -2.69 -12.30
C SER A 155 23.84 -2.50 -13.58
N GLY A 156 23.16 -2.35 -14.72
CA GLY A 156 23.76 -2.21 -16.05
C GLY A 156 23.89 -3.51 -16.84
N ASP A 157 23.80 -4.67 -16.18
CA ASP A 157 23.82 -5.98 -16.83
C ASP A 157 22.64 -6.12 -17.80
N THR A 158 22.83 -6.85 -18.90
CA THR A 158 21.72 -7.20 -19.81
C THR A 158 20.84 -8.28 -19.22
N ILE A 159 19.56 -8.32 -19.59
CA ILE A 159 18.72 -9.49 -19.30
C ILE A 159 19.35 -10.71 -20.00
N PRO A 160 19.66 -11.81 -19.29
CA PRO A 160 20.34 -12.95 -19.90
C PRO A 160 19.54 -13.57 -21.04
N ASN A 161 20.22 -13.96 -22.13
CA ASN A 161 19.59 -14.58 -23.30
C ASN A 161 18.43 -13.75 -23.91
N HIS A 162 18.49 -12.43 -23.79
CA HIS A 162 17.50 -11.49 -24.32
C HIS A 162 18.20 -10.38 -25.15
N ASN A 163 17.41 -9.52 -25.80
CA ASN A 163 17.91 -8.32 -26.47
C ASN A 163 18.78 -7.46 -25.52
N PRO A 164 20.05 -7.16 -25.89
CA PRO A 164 20.99 -6.38 -25.07
C PRO A 164 20.61 -4.90 -24.88
N GLU A 165 19.63 -4.40 -25.65
CA GLU A 165 19.04 -3.08 -25.46
C GLU A 165 18.25 -2.99 -24.15
N TRP A 166 17.86 -4.12 -23.55
CA TRP A 166 17.31 -4.16 -22.19
C TRP A 166 18.42 -4.38 -21.17
N HIS A 167 18.39 -3.59 -20.11
CA HIS A 167 19.34 -3.72 -19.00
C HIS A 167 18.63 -3.69 -17.65
N LEU A 168 19.23 -4.38 -16.69
CA LEU A 168 18.84 -4.38 -15.30
C LEU A 168 19.23 -3.01 -14.71
N GLU A 169 18.25 -2.18 -14.41
CA GLU A 169 18.47 -0.84 -13.86
C GLU A 169 18.69 -0.94 -12.34
N ARG A 170 17.77 -1.63 -11.64
CA ARG A 170 17.73 -1.60 -10.18
C ARG A 170 17.15 -2.88 -9.59
N LEU A 171 17.82 -3.45 -8.60
CA LEU A 171 17.29 -4.57 -7.82
C LEU A 171 16.03 -4.12 -7.06
N LEU A 172 14.91 -4.82 -7.29
CA LEU A 172 13.63 -4.62 -6.60
C LEU A 172 13.54 -5.46 -5.34
N GLY A 173 14.10 -6.67 -5.33
CA GLY A 173 14.12 -7.52 -4.14
C GLY A 173 14.79 -8.87 -4.38
N ILE A 174 15.10 -9.57 -3.28
CA ILE A 174 15.65 -10.92 -3.29
C ILE A 174 14.74 -11.84 -2.47
N GLY A 175 14.22 -12.88 -3.11
CA GLY A 175 13.22 -13.77 -2.53
C GLY A 175 13.63 -15.24 -2.58
N GLY A 176 12.66 -16.15 -2.38
CA GLY A 176 12.91 -17.61 -2.40
C GLY A 176 13.21 -18.18 -3.79
N PHE A 177 12.79 -17.52 -4.86
CA PHE A 177 12.98 -17.95 -6.25
C PHE A 177 14.21 -17.32 -6.93
N GLY A 178 14.74 -16.23 -6.40
CA GLY A 178 15.93 -15.55 -6.90
C GLY A 178 15.83 -14.04 -6.70
N GLU A 179 16.17 -13.30 -7.74
CA GLU A 179 16.19 -11.84 -7.76
C GLU A 179 15.04 -11.29 -8.59
N VAL A 180 14.52 -10.13 -8.22
CA VAL A 180 13.60 -9.35 -9.05
C VAL A 180 14.27 -8.03 -9.37
N TRP A 181 14.38 -7.71 -10.65
CA TRP A 181 15.03 -6.49 -11.14
C TRP A 181 14.05 -5.62 -11.91
N LEU A 182 14.16 -4.31 -11.72
CA LEU A 182 13.62 -3.34 -12.65
C LEU A 182 14.52 -3.31 -13.87
N ALA A 183 13.97 -3.54 -15.05
CA ALA A 183 14.71 -3.48 -16.30
C ALA A 183 14.13 -2.39 -17.21
N ARG A 184 15.02 -1.72 -17.96
CA ARG A 184 14.66 -0.68 -18.91
C ARG A 184 15.31 -0.90 -20.26
N HIS A 185 14.63 -0.42 -21.29
CA HIS A 185 15.22 -0.25 -22.60
C HIS A 185 16.23 0.91 -22.56
N ARG A 186 17.43 0.73 -23.13
CA ARG A 186 18.53 1.71 -23.10
C ARG A 186 18.23 2.98 -23.90
N TYR A 187 17.44 2.86 -24.97
CA TYR A 187 17.24 3.92 -25.96
C TYR A 187 15.79 4.40 -26.11
N LEU A 188 14.84 3.71 -25.48
CA LEU A 188 13.41 3.98 -25.66
C LEU A 188 12.82 4.31 -24.31
N ASP A 189 12.89 5.59 -23.93
CA ASP A 189 12.44 6.08 -22.62
C ASP A 189 10.91 5.97 -22.44
N ASP A 190 10.17 5.90 -23.55
CA ASP A 190 8.72 5.70 -23.59
C ASP A 190 8.29 4.24 -23.35
N GLN A 191 9.21 3.28 -23.46
CA GLN A 191 8.92 1.89 -23.15
C GLN A 191 8.74 1.70 -21.63
N PRO A 192 7.59 1.16 -21.17
CA PRO A 192 7.38 0.87 -19.77
C PRO A 192 8.44 -0.09 -19.23
N PRO A 193 8.97 0.14 -18.01
CA PRO A 193 9.95 -0.74 -17.42
C PRO A 193 9.34 -2.11 -17.09
N TRP A 194 10.20 -3.13 -17.02
CA TRP A 194 9.81 -4.50 -16.67
C TRP A 194 10.25 -4.84 -15.25
N ALA A 195 9.46 -5.67 -14.58
CA ALA A 195 9.90 -6.40 -13.40
C ALA A 195 10.36 -7.81 -13.82
N VAL A 196 11.66 -8.06 -13.82
CA VAL A 196 12.29 -9.30 -14.29
C VAL A 196 12.65 -10.17 -13.11
N LYS A 197 11.92 -11.29 -12.96
CA LYS A 197 12.11 -12.31 -11.94
C LYS A 197 13.09 -13.36 -12.44
N LEU A 198 14.33 -13.31 -11.96
CA LEU A 198 15.46 -14.15 -12.35
C LEU A 198 15.61 -15.32 -11.38
N CYS A 199 15.62 -16.54 -11.93
CA CYS A 199 15.86 -17.76 -11.17
C CYS A 199 17.35 -18.06 -11.06
N GLN A 200 17.83 -18.19 -9.83
CA GLN A 200 19.26 -18.35 -9.54
C GLN A 200 19.73 -19.81 -9.46
N ASP A 201 18.82 -20.77 -9.31
CA ASP A 201 19.17 -22.17 -9.03
C ASP A 201 18.16 -23.18 -9.62
N ALA A 202 18.59 -24.44 -9.77
CA ALA A 202 17.78 -25.50 -10.38
C ALA A 202 16.56 -25.92 -9.53
N THR A 203 16.55 -25.65 -8.23
CA THR A 203 15.43 -25.96 -7.34
C THR A 203 14.30 -24.95 -7.55
N SER A 204 14.65 -23.66 -7.59
CA SER A 204 13.75 -22.54 -7.87
C SER A 204 13.15 -22.60 -9.29
N ALA A 205 13.86 -23.24 -10.23
CA ALA A 205 13.41 -23.38 -11.62
C ALA A 205 12.08 -24.12 -11.77
N LYS A 206 11.83 -25.15 -10.94
CA LYS A 206 10.56 -25.91 -10.98
C LYS A 206 9.37 -25.01 -10.62
N ILE A 207 9.55 -24.16 -9.60
CA ILE A 207 8.53 -23.22 -9.13
C ILE A 207 8.24 -22.21 -10.24
N LEU A 208 9.30 -21.61 -10.83
CA LEU A 208 9.16 -20.62 -11.89
C LEU A 208 8.46 -21.18 -13.14
N LYS A 209 8.83 -22.38 -13.59
CA LYS A 209 8.20 -23.04 -14.75
C LYS A 209 6.72 -23.32 -14.53
N SER A 210 6.37 -23.72 -13.31
CA SER A 210 4.98 -23.96 -12.96
C SER A 210 4.19 -22.65 -12.92
N GLU A 211 4.76 -21.58 -12.34
CA GLU A 211 4.15 -20.24 -12.30
C GLU A 211 3.88 -19.73 -13.72
N ALA A 212 4.87 -19.88 -14.61
CA ALA A 212 4.74 -19.56 -16.02
C ALA A 212 3.59 -20.31 -16.71
N SER A 213 3.38 -21.58 -16.34
CA SER A 213 2.31 -22.40 -16.92
C SER A 213 0.92 -21.88 -16.53
N ASN A 214 0.73 -21.47 -15.28
CA ASN A 214 -0.51 -20.83 -14.80
C ASN A 214 -0.74 -19.47 -15.48
N LEU A 215 0.31 -18.65 -15.56
CA LEU A 215 0.26 -17.35 -16.22
C LEU A 215 -0.02 -17.47 -17.72
N TYR A 216 0.53 -18.48 -18.38
CA TYR A 216 0.24 -18.77 -19.78
C TYR A 216 -1.22 -19.20 -19.98
N ALA A 217 -1.76 -20.04 -19.08
CA ALA A 217 -3.16 -20.42 -19.08
C ALA A 217 -4.09 -19.20 -18.89
N LEU A 218 -3.74 -18.30 -17.97
CA LEU A 218 -4.42 -17.01 -17.76
C LEU A 218 -4.37 -16.16 -19.04
N ARG A 219 -3.17 -15.89 -19.59
CA ARG A 219 -2.97 -15.04 -20.77
C ARG A 219 -3.70 -15.57 -22.02
N ARG A 220 -3.78 -16.89 -22.20
CA ARG A 220 -4.48 -17.50 -23.34
C ARG A 220 -6.00 -17.36 -23.25
N GLN A 221 -6.55 -17.43 -22.04
CA GLN A 221 -8.01 -17.46 -21.82
C GLN A 221 -8.57 -16.07 -21.47
N LEU A 222 -7.71 -15.17 -20.99
CA LEU A 222 -8.02 -13.79 -20.67
C LEU A 222 -7.03 -12.89 -21.44
N PRO A 223 -7.44 -12.35 -22.60
CA PRO A 223 -6.58 -11.46 -23.38
C PRO A 223 -6.14 -10.25 -22.56
N ALA A 224 -4.88 -9.84 -22.73
CA ALA A 224 -4.30 -8.68 -22.06
C ALA A 224 -5.10 -7.39 -22.37
N ASN A 225 -5.06 -6.43 -21.45
CA ASN A 225 -5.73 -5.12 -21.55
C ASN A 225 -7.26 -5.17 -21.72
N THR A 226 -7.89 -6.28 -21.33
CA THR A 226 -9.33 -6.33 -21.17
C THR A 226 -9.73 -5.73 -19.82
N LYS A 227 -10.98 -5.25 -19.70
CA LYS A 227 -11.53 -4.84 -18.40
C LYS A 227 -11.46 -5.99 -17.37
N GLN A 228 -11.40 -7.22 -17.86
CA GLN A 228 -11.22 -8.43 -17.07
C GLN A 228 -9.79 -8.49 -16.47
N THR A 229 -8.71 -8.40 -17.25
CA THR A 229 -7.34 -8.63 -16.72
C THR A 229 -6.68 -7.44 -16.02
N ARG A 230 -7.32 -6.27 -15.94
CA ARG A 230 -6.71 -5.01 -15.44
C ARG A 230 -6.20 -5.00 -13.99
N HIS A 231 -6.40 -6.08 -13.25
CA HIS A 231 -6.05 -6.23 -11.83
C HIS A 231 -5.20 -7.48 -11.58
N ILE A 232 -4.59 -8.01 -12.65
CA ILE A 232 -3.66 -9.13 -12.63
C ILE A 232 -2.39 -8.65 -13.34
N VAL A 233 -1.24 -8.78 -12.68
CA VAL A 233 0.04 -8.36 -13.26
C VAL A 233 0.32 -9.16 -14.54
N ALA A 234 0.49 -8.45 -15.65
CA ALA A 234 0.71 -9.05 -16.95
C ALA A 234 2.11 -9.66 -17.08
N LEU A 235 2.16 -10.93 -17.50
CA LEU A 235 3.38 -11.57 -17.99
C LEU A 235 3.65 -11.06 -19.42
N LEU A 236 4.74 -10.31 -19.59
CA LEU A 236 5.14 -9.70 -20.85
C LEU A 236 5.97 -10.66 -21.69
N ASP A 237 7.00 -11.23 -21.09
CA ASP A 237 7.95 -12.14 -21.75
C ASP A 237 8.53 -13.19 -20.77
N LEU A 238 9.20 -14.23 -21.28
CA LEU A 238 9.81 -15.30 -20.49
C LEU A 238 10.95 -16.01 -21.23
N GLN A 239 11.91 -16.55 -20.48
CA GLN A 239 12.90 -17.50 -20.95
C GLN A 239 12.92 -18.74 -20.06
N LEU A 240 12.45 -19.86 -20.59
CA LEU A 240 12.40 -21.15 -19.89
C LEU A 240 13.13 -22.29 -20.62
N THR A 241 13.78 -21.98 -21.75
CA THR A 241 14.44 -22.98 -22.61
C THR A 241 15.87 -23.28 -22.16
N ALA A 242 16.59 -22.28 -21.64
CA ALA A 242 17.95 -22.41 -21.11
C ALA A 242 18.13 -21.56 -19.85
N MET A 243 19.02 -22.00 -18.96
CA MET A 243 19.41 -21.22 -17.79
C MET A 243 20.20 -19.96 -18.22
N PRO A 244 20.07 -18.85 -17.49
CA PRO A 244 19.18 -18.65 -16.35
C PRO A 244 17.73 -18.45 -16.80
N TYR A 245 16.79 -19.08 -16.08
CA TYR A 245 15.37 -18.89 -16.35
C TYR A 245 14.86 -17.58 -15.78
N TRP A 246 13.95 -16.93 -16.49
CA TRP A 246 13.34 -15.70 -16.00
C TRP A 246 11.93 -15.47 -16.54
N LEU A 247 11.16 -14.67 -15.82
CA LEU A 247 9.84 -14.15 -16.22
C LEU A 247 9.88 -12.62 -16.16
N ALA A 248 9.40 -11.95 -17.20
CA ALA A 248 9.30 -10.50 -17.26
C ALA A 248 7.83 -10.08 -17.15
N PHE A 249 7.56 -9.19 -16.20
CA PHE A 249 6.23 -8.68 -15.90
C PHE A 249 6.15 -7.17 -16.14
N GLU A 250 4.94 -6.65 -16.28
CA GLU A 250 4.74 -5.21 -16.14
C GLU A 250 5.17 -4.73 -14.75
N TYR A 251 5.81 -3.57 -14.69
CA TYR A 251 6.19 -2.97 -13.41
C TYR A 251 5.06 -2.11 -12.85
N ILE A 252 4.63 -2.42 -11.63
CA ILE A 252 3.60 -1.65 -10.91
C ILE A 252 4.25 -0.72 -9.88
N ASP A 253 4.28 0.58 -10.16
CA ASP A 253 4.95 1.62 -9.36
C ASP A 253 4.05 2.25 -8.28
N GLY A 254 3.68 1.46 -7.28
CA GLY A 254 3.01 1.98 -6.07
C GLY A 254 3.12 1.06 -4.85
N GLY A 255 4.05 0.09 -4.94
CA GLY A 255 4.38 -0.90 -3.92
C GLY A 255 3.21 -1.82 -3.57
N THR A 256 3.17 -2.34 -2.34
CA THR A 256 2.28 -3.45 -1.97
C THR A 256 1.08 -3.00 -1.13
N LEU A 257 0.01 -3.79 -1.14
CA LEU A 257 -1.12 -3.64 -0.23
C LEU A 257 -0.67 -3.76 1.24
N GLU A 258 0.35 -4.57 1.52
CA GLU A 258 0.97 -4.64 2.85
C GLU A 258 1.50 -3.27 3.28
N SER A 259 2.23 -2.58 2.39
CA SER A 259 2.73 -1.22 2.67
C SER A 259 1.59 -0.24 2.94
N ARG A 260 0.45 -0.39 2.25
CA ARG A 260 -0.75 0.41 2.51
C ARG A 260 -1.38 0.10 3.87
N MET A 261 -1.44 -1.16 4.27
CA MET A 261 -2.04 -1.57 5.54
C MET A 261 -1.27 -1.04 6.75
N ARG A 262 0.05 -0.82 6.64
CA ARG A 262 0.88 -0.21 7.70
C ARG A 262 0.49 1.23 8.04
N LEU A 263 -0.26 1.90 7.17
CA LEU A 263 -0.80 3.25 7.43
C LEU A 263 -2.02 3.23 8.36
N GLY A 264 -2.49 2.04 8.76
CA GLY A 264 -3.64 1.86 9.61
C GLY A 264 -4.91 1.44 8.87
N PRO A 265 -6.00 1.22 9.63
CA PRO A 265 -7.25 0.67 9.13
C PRO A 265 -7.93 1.59 8.10
N LEU A 266 -8.70 0.97 7.22
CA LEU A 266 -9.60 1.62 6.28
C LEU A 266 -11.03 1.58 6.79
N ASN A 267 -11.77 2.67 6.56
CA ASN A 267 -13.23 2.59 6.61
C ASN A 267 -13.76 1.67 5.50
N TRP A 268 -15.01 1.21 5.64
CA TRP A 268 -15.61 0.26 4.71
C TRP A 268 -15.60 0.73 3.25
N ALA A 269 -15.81 2.03 3.01
CA ALA A 269 -15.83 2.58 1.66
C ALA A 269 -14.45 2.46 0.98
N ALA A 270 -13.39 2.90 1.65
CA ALA A 270 -12.05 2.81 1.13
C ALA A 270 -11.55 1.36 1.03
N ALA A 271 -11.90 0.51 2.00
CA ALA A 271 -11.59 -0.91 1.94
C ALA A 271 -12.26 -1.58 0.74
N TRP A 272 -13.53 -1.26 0.46
CA TRP A 272 -14.26 -1.79 -0.69
C TRP A 272 -13.66 -1.35 -2.03
N ASP A 273 -13.24 -0.09 -2.15
CA ASP A 273 -12.64 0.44 -3.39
C ASP A 273 -11.35 -0.30 -3.79
N ILE A 274 -10.65 -0.89 -2.82
CA ILE A 274 -9.49 -1.78 -3.05
C ILE A 274 -9.96 -3.25 -3.18
N PHE A 275 -10.84 -3.71 -2.31
CA PHE A 275 -11.17 -5.13 -2.20
C PHE A 275 -12.06 -5.64 -3.34
N GLU A 276 -12.96 -4.81 -3.88
CA GLU A 276 -13.81 -5.20 -5.02
C GLU A 276 -12.99 -5.55 -6.27
N PRO A 277 -12.02 -4.73 -6.70
CA PRO A 277 -11.05 -5.11 -7.74
C PRO A 277 -10.31 -6.43 -7.51
N ILE A 278 -9.86 -6.70 -6.28
CA ILE A 278 -9.17 -7.96 -5.92
C ILE A 278 -10.12 -9.14 -6.11
N LEU A 279 -11.38 -9.02 -5.67
CA LEU A 279 -12.41 -10.04 -5.89
C LEU A 279 -12.67 -10.25 -7.38
N ASP A 280 -12.78 -9.19 -8.17
CA ASP A 280 -13.02 -9.29 -9.61
C ASP A 280 -11.89 -10.01 -10.35
N ALA A 281 -10.63 -9.78 -9.95
CA ALA A 281 -9.49 -10.54 -10.46
C ALA A 281 -9.57 -12.02 -10.07
N MET A 282 -9.78 -12.33 -8.78
CA MET A 282 -9.82 -13.71 -8.31
C MET A 282 -11.01 -14.51 -8.85
N ILE A 283 -12.15 -13.87 -9.13
CA ILE A 283 -13.29 -14.50 -9.81
C ILE A 283 -12.86 -15.06 -11.17
N GLN A 284 -12.06 -14.29 -11.92
CA GLN A 284 -11.58 -14.73 -13.23
C GLN A 284 -10.58 -15.87 -13.11
N VAL A 285 -9.64 -15.75 -12.17
CA VAL A 285 -8.65 -16.80 -11.87
C VAL A 285 -9.36 -18.11 -11.52
N HIS A 286 -10.35 -18.07 -10.62
CA HIS A 286 -11.13 -19.23 -10.21
C HIS A 286 -12.00 -19.79 -11.35
N SER A 287 -12.51 -18.95 -12.26
CA SER A 287 -13.28 -19.42 -13.42
C SER A 287 -12.48 -20.29 -14.38
N LEU A 288 -11.14 -20.21 -14.33
CA LEU A 288 -10.22 -21.05 -15.08
C LEU A 288 -9.74 -22.26 -14.29
N ASN A 289 -10.32 -22.54 -13.12
CA ASN A 289 -9.87 -23.55 -12.15
C ASN A 289 -8.43 -23.36 -11.65
N ILE A 290 -7.94 -22.12 -11.66
CA ILE A 290 -6.65 -21.77 -11.08
C ILE A 290 -6.87 -21.36 -9.62
N VAL A 291 -6.05 -21.90 -8.72
CA VAL A 291 -6.03 -21.55 -7.29
C VAL A 291 -4.67 -20.92 -7.00
N HIS A 292 -4.66 -19.75 -6.39
CA HIS A 292 -3.47 -18.95 -6.16
C HIS A 292 -2.62 -19.45 -4.98
N ARG A 293 -3.20 -19.89 -3.86
CA ARG A 293 -2.54 -20.50 -2.68
C ARG A 293 -1.40 -19.72 -1.99
N ASP A 294 -1.08 -18.52 -2.46
CA ASP A 294 -0.10 -17.61 -1.84
C ASP A 294 -0.64 -16.18 -1.83
N LEU A 295 -1.96 -16.02 -1.83
CA LEU A 295 -2.58 -14.71 -1.81
C LEU A 295 -2.32 -14.05 -0.45
N LYS A 296 -1.65 -12.90 -0.47
CA LYS A 296 -1.31 -12.10 0.70
C LYS A 296 -1.10 -10.63 0.29
N PRO A 297 -1.17 -9.67 1.23
CA PRO A 297 -0.98 -8.25 0.92
C PRO A 297 0.36 -7.91 0.25
N ALA A 298 1.40 -8.71 0.47
CA ALA A 298 2.70 -8.54 -0.19
C ALA A 298 2.66 -8.92 -1.69
N ASN A 299 1.75 -9.81 -2.11
CA ASN A 299 1.57 -10.23 -3.51
C ASN A 299 0.46 -9.44 -4.23
N ILE A 300 -0.06 -8.38 -3.61
CA ILE A 300 -1.03 -7.48 -4.23
C ILE A 300 -0.35 -6.13 -4.36
N LEU A 301 0.04 -5.77 -5.57
CA LEU A 301 0.67 -4.49 -5.89
C LEU A 301 -0.39 -3.40 -6.03
N LEU A 302 -0.05 -2.16 -5.71
CA LEU A 302 -0.88 -0.99 -5.91
C LEU A 302 -0.23 -0.11 -6.97
N ASP A 303 -0.99 0.41 -7.92
CA ASP A 303 -0.48 1.43 -8.85
C ASP A 303 -0.53 2.84 -8.25
N GLN A 304 -0.13 3.83 -9.03
CA GLN A 304 -0.14 5.25 -8.61
C GLN A 304 -1.55 5.78 -8.30
N GLN A 305 -2.60 5.12 -8.78
CA GLN A 305 -4.00 5.41 -8.49
C GLN A 305 -4.54 4.56 -7.33
N LEU A 306 -3.68 3.83 -6.62
CA LEU A 306 -4.01 2.90 -5.54
C LEU A 306 -4.96 1.78 -5.97
N GLN A 307 -4.96 1.44 -7.27
CA GLN A 307 -5.70 0.28 -7.74
C GLN A 307 -4.85 -0.99 -7.58
N PRO A 308 -5.45 -2.10 -7.13
CA PRO A 308 -4.70 -3.32 -6.85
C PRO A 308 -4.47 -4.17 -8.10
N HIS A 309 -3.35 -4.86 -8.10
CA HIS A 309 -2.88 -5.79 -9.13
C HIS A 309 -2.31 -7.03 -8.47
N ILE A 310 -2.90 -8.20 -8.72
CA ILE A 310 -2.47 -9.47 -8.13
C ILE A 310 -1.23 -9.97 -8.88
N ALA A 311 -0.17 -10.23 -8.13
CA ALA A 311 1.12 -10.75 -8.59
C ALA A 311 1.39 -12.14 -7.99
N ASP A 312 2.48 -12.78 -8.45
CA ASP A 312 3.03 -14.02 -7.87
C ASP A 312 1.99 -15.14 -7.69
N PHE A 313 1.49 -15.69 -8.81
CA PHE A 313 0.57 -16.83 -8.82
C PHE A 313 1.26 -18.10 -8.29
N GLY A 314 1.26 -18.22 -6.97
CA GLY A 314 1.95 -19.27 -6.25
C GLY A 314 1.42 -20.65 -6.61
N ILE A 315 2.28 -21.49 -7.18
CA ILE A 315 2.12 -22.91 -6.91
C ILE A 315 2.50 -23.09 -5.47
N GLY A 316 1.48 -23.45 -4.66
CA GLY A 316 1.59 -23.62 -3.23
C GLY A 316 2.94 -24.22 -2.88
N LYS A 317 3.63 -23.56 -1.95
CA LYS A 317 5.01 -23.74 -1.48
C LYS A 317 5.28 -25.17 -0.96
N ILE A 318 5.04 -26.17 -1.78
CA ILE A 318 5.42 -27.57 -1.62
C ILE A 318 6.77 -27.61 -2.31
N LEU A 319 7.84 -27.39 -1.55
CA LEU A 319 9.22 -27.86 -1.77
C LEU A 319 10.22 -27.10 -0.87
N ALA A 320 9.85 -25.95 -0.29
CA ALA A 320 10.73 -25.23 0.65
C ALA A 320 10.65 -25.74 2.11
N ASP A 321 9.63 -26.53 2.46
CA ASP A 321 9.41 -27.04 3.83
C ASP A 321 9.97 -28.44 4.08
N GLN A 322 10.58 -29.11 3.09
CA GLN A 322 11.25 -30.39 3.36
C GLN A 322 12.48 -30.23 4.28
N ASP A 323 13.11 -29.04 4.29
CA ASP A 323 14.23 -28.74 5.19
C ASP A 323 13.81 -28.10 6.53
N VAL A 324 12.56 -27.65 6.66
CA VAL A 324 12.04 -27.03 7.89
C VAL A 324 11.32 -28.04 8.79
N LYS A 325 10.75 -29.12 8.22
CA LYS A 325 10.03 -30.15 8.97
C LYS A 325 10.88 -30.98 9.96
N GLN A 326 12.21 -30.82 9.98
CA GLN A 326 13.05 -31.37 11.06
C GLN A 326 13.22 -30.44 12.28
N ARG A 327 12.61 -29.25 12.31
CA ARG A 327 12.78 -28.30 13.42
C ARG A 327 11.46 -27.99 14.12
N ASN A 328 11.25 -28.71 15.20
CA ASN A 328 10.32 -28.47 16.32
C ASN A 328 8.81 -28.45 16.03
N THR A 329 8.20 -29.62 16.23
CA THR A 329 6.87 -29.76 16.82
C THR A 329 6.84 -29.07 18.19
N GLN A 330 5.81 -28.24 18.45
CA GLN A 330 5.52 -27.47 19.68
C GLN A 330 6.02 -26.02 19.77
N ALA A 331 6.00 -25.24 18.68
CA ALA A 331 6.03 -23.78 18.79
C ALA A 331 4.59 -23.22 18.73
N SER A 332 4.20 -22.56 19.81
CA SER A 332 2.91 -21.90 20.00
C SER A 332 2.61 -20.88 18.90
N VAL A 333 1.32 -20.76 18.58
CA VAL A 333 0.71 -19.79 17.68
C VAL A 333 1.01 -18.37 18.20
N THR A 334 2.11 -17.76 17.74
CA THR A 334 2.46 -16.37 18.03
C THR A 334 2.10 -15.50 16.83
N VAL A 335 1.15 -14.61 17.10
CA VAL A 335 0.52 -13.69 16.14
C VAL A 335 1.27 -12.35 16.13
N ALA A 336 1.23 -11.68 14.97
CA ALA A 336 1.98 -10.47 14.60
C ALA A 336 3.45 -10.72 14.24
N GLY A 337 3.65 -11.30 13.05
CA GLY A 337 4.95 -11.72 12.51
C GLY A 337 4.85 -12.87 11.49
N TYR A 338 3.63 -13.27 11.12
CA TYR A 338 3.43 -14.31 10.12
C TYR A 338 4.03 -13.89 8.78
N GLY A 339 5.17 -14.47 8.42
CA GLY A 339 5.39 -14.84 7.03
C GLY A 339 4.19 -15.66 6.52
N THR A 340 4.08 -15.84 5.20
CA THR A 340 3.13 -16.67 4.41
C THR A 340 2.07 -17.55 5.16
N PHE A 341 2.42 -18.28 6.23
CA PHE A 341 1.54 -19.07 7.11
C PHE A 341 0.25 -18.39 7.59
N GLY A 342 0.24 -17.08 7.86
CA GLY A 342 -0.95 -16.38 8.35
C GLY A 342 -2.10 -16.29 7.35
N TYR A 343 -1.81 -16.49 6.06
CA TYR A 343 -2.79 -16.48 4.97
C TYR A 343 -3.09 -17.88 4.43
N MET A 344 -2.37 -18.91 4.90
CA MET A 344 -2.63 -20.30 4.49
C MET A 344 -3.87 -20.82 5.21
N SER A 345 -4.81 -21.38 4.45
CA SER A 345 -5.98 -22.06 5.00
C SER A 345 -5.56 -23.25 5.88
N PRO A 346 -6.38 -23.66 6.87
CA PRO A 346 -6.12 -24.87 7.64
C PRO A 346 -5.92 -26.10 6.75
N GLU A 347 -6.66 -26.18 5.64
CA GLU A 347 -6.58 -27.26 4.67
C GLU A 347 -5.26 -27.26 3.89
N GLN A 348 -4.75 -26.07 3.55
CA GLN A 348 -3.45 -25.90 2.91
C GLN A 348 -2.30 -26.27 3.87
N GLN A 349 -2.40 -25.90 5.15
CA GLN A 349 -1.43 -26.29 6.18
C GLN A 349 -1.39 -27.82 6.37
N GLN A 350 -2.54 -28.48 6.22
CA GLN A 350 -2.68 -29.95 6.21
C GLN A 350 -2.27 -30.59 4.86
N GLN A 351 -1.84 -29.81 3.88
CA GLN A 351 -1.42 -30.27 2.55
C GLN A 351 -2.53 -30.99 1.76
N LEU A 352 -3.79 -30.61 1.97
CA LEU A 352 -4.92 -31.14 1.21
C LEU A 352 -4.91 -30.62 -0.25
N PRO A 353 -5.64 -31.28 -1.16
CA PRO A 353 -5.75 -30.84 -2.56
C PRO A 353 -6.27 -29.40 -2.72
N ALA A 354 -5.75 -28.72 -3.74
CA ALA A 354 -6.06 -27.33 -4.06
C ALA A 354 -7.54 -27.10 -4.30
N HIS A 355 -8.03 -26.00 -3.74
CA HIS A 355 -9.40 -25.56 -3.93
C HIS A 355 -9.49 -24.06 -3.80
N THR A 356 -10.39 -23.46 -4.57
CA THR A 356 -10.64 -22.00 -4.59
C THR A 356 -11.00 -21.44 -3.21
N SER A 357 -11.54 -22.27 -2.31
CA SER A 357 -11.80 -21.90 -0.92
C SER A 357 -10.53 -21.64 -0.08
N ASP A 358 -9.36 -22.09 -0.53
CA ASP A 358 -8.06 -21.74 0.08
C ASP A 358 -7.82 -20.23 -0.12
N ASP A 359 -8.04 -19.72 -1.33
CA ASP A 359 -7.92 -18.29 -1.63
C ASP A 359 -9.02 -17.46 -0.95
N VAL A 360 -10.23 -18.02 -0.79
CA VAL A 360 -11.32 -17.35 -0.02
C VAL A 360 -10.94 -17.16 1.44
N TYR A 361 -10.21 -18.11 2.04
CA TYR A 361 -9.68 -17.93 3.40
C TYR A 361 -8.72 -16.73 3.44
N ALA A 362 -7.75 -16.69 2.54
CA ALA A 362 -6.78 -15.60 2.44
C ALA A 362 -7.46 -14.24 2.19
N LEU A 363 -8.44 -14.18 1.28
CA LEU A 363 -9.26 -13.00 1.01
C LEU A 363 -10.00 -12.52 2.28
N GLY A 364 -10.53 -13.43 3.08
CA GLY A 364 -11.16 -13.11 4.37
C GLY A 364 -10.19 -12.47 5.36
N VAL A 365 -8.98 -13.02 5.47
CA VAL A 365 -7.90 -12.45 6.32
C VAL A 365 -7.50 -11.06 5.83
N ILE A 366 -7.30 -10.89 4.52
CA ILE A 366 -6.95 -9.60 3.90
C ILE A 366 -8.04 -8.55 4.16
N LEU A 367 -9.32 -8.90 3.97
CA LEU A 367 -10.43 -7.98 4.21
C LEU A 367 -10.50 -7.53 5.66
N TRP A 368 -10.34 -8.48 6.58
CA TRP A 368 -10.33 -8.16 8.00
C TRP A 368 -9.17 -7.25 8.37
N GLN A 369 -7.96 -7.52 7.87
CA GLN A 369 -6.80 -6.64 8.09
C GLN A 369 -6.99 -5.23 7.53
N LEU A 370 -7.59 -5.11 6.34
CA LEU A 370 -7.90 -3.80 5.76
C LEU A 370 -8.77 -2.97 6.73
N LEU A 371 -9.69 -3.61 7.46
CA LEU A 371 -10.64 -2.95 8.35
C LEU A 371 -10.13 -2.77 9.78
N ALA A 372 -9.31 -3.69 10.27
CA ALA A 372 -8.79 -3.70 11.64
C ALA A 372 -7.45 -2.97 11.79
N GLY A 373 -6.70 -2.79 10.68
CA GLY A 373 -5.43 -2.07 10.68
C GLY A 373 -4.22 -2.88 11.16
N GLY A 374 -4.37 -4.21 11.28
CA GLY A 374 -3.30 -5.12 11.65
C GLY A 374 -3.83 -6.47 12.18
N LEU A 375 -2.95 -7.47 12.27
CA LEU A 375 -3.20 -8.76 12.93
C LEU A 375 -2.86 -8.62 14.43
N LYS A 376 -3.74 -8.10 15.27
CA LYS A 376 -3.60 -8.27 16.73
C LYS A 376 -4.16 -9.65 17.11
N ALA A 377 -3.39 -10.47 17.82
CA ALA A 377 -3.93 -11.62 18.54
C ALA A 377 -4.78 -11.12 19.72
N LEU A 378 -5.80 -11.78 20.23
CA LEU A 378 -6.45 -13.06 19.93
C LEU A 378 -7.81 -12.98 20.65
N ASN A 379 -8.80 -12.34 20.02
CA ASN A 379 -10.20 -12.73 20.17
C ASN A 379 -10.99 -12.29 18.92
N TYR A 380 -10.70 -12.97 17.80
CA TYR A 380 -11.14 -12.55 16.47
C TYR A 380 -12.66 -12.36 16.33
N SER A 381 -13.48 -13.15 17.03
CA SER A 381 -14.95 -12.98 16.97
C SER A 381 -15.41 -11.67 17.61
N ALA A 382 -14.86 -11.32 18.77
CA ALA A 382 -15.20 -10.08 19.46
C ALA A 382 -14.72 -8.84 18.70
N GLU A 383 -13.52 -8.90 18.10
CA GLU A 383 -12.98 -7.80 17.29
C GLU A 383 -13.75 -7.60 15.98
N ILE A 384 -14.21 -8.68 15.33
CA ILE A 384 -15.05 -8.54 14.13
C ILE A 384 -16.39 -7.89 14.48
N GLU A 385 -16.96 -8.22 15.64
CA GLU A 385 -18.20 -7.60 16.11
C GLU A 385 -18.05 -6.11 16.40
N THR A 386 -16.86 -5.62 16.76
CA THR A 386 -16.62 -4.18 16.97
C THR A 386 -16.33 -3.40 15.70
N LEU A 387 -16.06 -4.06 14.56
CA LEU A 387 -15.78 -3.37 13.30
C LEU A 387 -16.94 -2.44 12.88
N PRO A 388 -16.66 -1.20 12.43
CA PRO A 388 -17.67 -0.25 11.97
C PRO A 388 -18.12 -0.56 10.54
N VAL A 389 -18.59 -1.78 10.29
CA VAL A 389 -19.04 -2.29 8.99
C VAL A 389 -20.41 -2.96 9.07
N PRO A 390 -21.16 -3.07 7.95
CA PRO A 390 -22.46 -3.73 7.95
C PRO A 390 -22.38 -5.19 8.43
N LYS A 391 -23.42 -5.66 9.13
CA LYS A 391 -23.52 -7.05 9.64
C LYS A 391 -23.21 -8.12 8.59
N PRO A 392 -23.66 -8.02 7.32
CA PRO A 392 -23.33 -9.04 6.32
C PRO A 392 -21.83 -9.10 5.99
N VAL A 393 -21.10 -7.99 6.11
CA VAL A 393 -19.63 -7.96 5.93
C VAL A 393 -18.95 -8.72 7.05
N LYS A 394 -19.35 -8.49 8.31
CA LYS A 394 -18.86 -9.24 9.48
C LYS A 394 -19.07 -10.75 9.31
N GLN A 395 -20.29 -11.13 8.91
CA GLN A 395 -20.64 -12.54 8.66
C GLN A 395 -19.82 -13.15 7.52
N ALA A 396 -19.55 -12.39 6.45
CA ALA A 396 -18.71 -12.86 5.36
C ALA A 396 -17.27 -13.14 5.83
N ILE A 397 -16.67 -12.24 6.61
CA ILE A 397 -15.34 -12.45 7.21
C ILE A 397 -15.36 -13.71 8.08
N ILE A 398 -16.38 -13.87 8.93
CA ILE A 398 -16.49 -15.02 9.82
C ILE A 398 -16.55 -16.34 9.04
N ARG A 399 -17.36 -16.39 7.98
CA ARG A 399 -17.48 -17.55 7.10
C ARG A 399 -16.17 -17.87 6.37
N CYS A 400 -15.38 -16.86 6.02
CA CYS A 400 -14.09 -17.07 5.37
C CYS A 400 -13.06 -17.69 6.32
N VAL A 401 -12.93 -17.14 7.53
CA VAL A 401 -11.79 -17.40 8.41
C VAL A 401 -12.05 -18.47 9.47
N PHE A 402 -13.27 -18.54 10.04
CA PHE A 402 -13.55 -19.42 11.20
C PHE A 402 -14.36 -20.65 10.89
N LEU A 403 -15.12 -20.66 9.80
CA LEU A 403 -15.91 -21.82 9.45
C LEU A 403 -15.06 -22.86 8.70
N PRO A 404 -15.36 -24.17 8.89
CA PRO A 404 -14.75 -25.23 8.11
C PRO A 404 -14.96 -24.99 6.61
N ARG A 405 -14.05 -25.49 5.77
CA ARG A 405 -14.12 -25.35 4.31
C ARG A 405 -15.48 -25.65 3.69
N ALA A 406 -16.24 -26.61 4.22
CA ALA A 406 -17.58 -26.96 3.72
C ALA A 406 -18.65 -25.85 3.91
N GLN A 407 -18.41 -24.90 4.82
CA GLN A 407 -19.31 -23.78 5.11
C GLN A 407 -18.71 -22.41 4.68
N ARG A 408 -17.46 -22.41 4.22
CA ARG A 408 -16.80 -21.27 3.60
C ARG A 408 -17.40 -21.03 2.21
N PRO A 409 -17.47 -19.78 1.71
CA PRO A 409 -17.78 -19.56 0.31
C PRO A 409 -16.85 -20.39 -0.58
N ALA A 410 -17.41 -21.06 -1.58
CA ALA A 410 -16.66 -22.01 -2.40
C ALA A 410 -15.57 -21.30 -3.22
N ASP A 411 -15.81 -20.06 -3.63
CA ASP A 411 -14.93 -19.24 -4.46
C ASP A 411 -15.11 -17.73 -4.21
N ALA A 412 -14.31 -16.91 -4.89
CA ALA A 412 -14.39 -15.45 -4.84
C ALA A 412 -15.72 -14.88 -5.35
N LEU A 413 -16.44 -15.59 -6.23
CA LEU A 413 -17.73 -15.15 -6.77
C LEU A 413 -18.81 -15.23 -5.70
N GLU A 414 -18.86 -16.34 -4.96
CA GLU A 414 -19.75 -16.49 -3.81
C GLU A 414 -19.44 -15.47 -2.72
N LEU A 415 -18.16 -15.23 -2.41
CA LEU A 415 -17.77 -14.18 -1.48
C LEU A 415 -18.25 -12.79 -1.95
N LYS A 416 -18.05 -12.46 -3.22
CA LYS A 416 -18.53 -11.18 -3.78
C LYS A 416 -20.05 -11.05 -3.69
N LYS A 417 -20.82 -12.11 -3.96
CA LYS A 417 -22.30 -12.11 -3.83
C LYS A 417 -22.75 -11.81 -2.40
N LEU A 418 -22.03 -12.29 -1.39
CA LEU A 418 -22.31 -11.99 0.02
C LEU A 418 -22.05 -10.51 0.35
N LEU A 419 -20.94 -9.96 -0.16
CA LEU A 419 -20.51 -8.60 0.17
C LEU A 419 -21.22 -7.51 -0.63
N VAL A 420 -21.61 -7.76 -1.89
CA VAL A 420 -22.17 -6.74 -2.79
C VAL A 420 -23.48 -6.15 -2.28
N LYS A 421 -24.23 -6.91 -1.47
CA LYS A 421 -25.44 -6.43 -0.79
C LYS A 421 -25.15 -5.31 0.23
N SER A 422 -23.93 -5.25 0.72
CA SER A 422 -23.43 -4.25 1.66
C SER A 422 -22.52 -3.23 0.99
N LYS A 423 -22.52 -3.15 -0.36
CA LYS A 423 -21.66 -2.24 -1.11
C LYS A 423 -21.87 -0.80 -0.63
N PRO A 424 -20.80 -0.05 -0.29
CA PRO A 424 -20.92 1.36 0.06
C PRO A 424 -21.60 2.13 -1.08
N ALA A 425 -22.50 3.05 -0.73
CA ALA A 425 -23.03 3.98 -1.72
C ALA A 425 -21.86 4.78 -2.29
N LYS A 426 -21.68 4.76 -3.62
CA LYS A 426 -20.70 5.65 -4.26
C LYS A 426 -21.06 7.08 -3.86
N LYS A 427 -20.15 7.81 -3.19
CA LYS A 427 -20.27 9.27 -3.06
C LYS A 427 -20.35 9.82 -4.48
N ARG A 428 -21.56 10.11 -4.96
CA ARG A 428 -21.73 10.80 -6.24
C ARG A 428 -21.08 12.16 -6.04
N CYS A 429 -20.08 12.47 -6.85
CA CYS A 429 -19.60 13.84 -6.94
C CYS A 429 -20.83 14.73 -7.23
N PRO A 430 -21.13 15.75 -6.41
CA PRO A 430 -22.27 16.64 -6.63
C PRO A 430 -22.26 17.28 -8.03
N ASN A 431 -21.08 17.39 -8.65
CA ASN A 431 -20.93 17.88 -10.02
C ASN A 431 -21.45 16.90 -11.07
N CYS A 432 -21.37 15.58 -10.87
CA CYS A 432 -21.87 14.60 -11.85
C CYS A 432 -23.40 14.57 -11.90
N LEU A 433 -24.08 14.83 -10.78
CA LEU A 433 -25.55 14.94 -10.76
C LEU A 433 -26.00 16.24 -11.46
N LYS A 434 -25.25 17.34 -11.31
CA LYS A 434 -25.47 18.58 -12.07
C LYS A 434 -25.23 18.39 -13.56
N VAL A 435 -24.18 17.68 -13.97
CA VAL A 435 -23.94 17.36 -15.39
C VAL A 435 -25.03 16.44 -15.95
N LEU A 436 -25.48 15.43 -15.19
CA LEU A 436 -26.59 14.56 -15.62
C LEU A 436 -27.92 15.32 -15.74
N LEU A 437 -28.20 16.26 -14.81
CA LEU A 437 -29.35 17.16 -14.88
C LEU A 437 -29.24 18.13 -16.05
N ILE A 438 -28.06 18.67 -16.34
CA ILE A 438 -27.83 19.55 -17.49
C ILE A 438 -28.00 18.78 -18.80
N VAL A 439 -27.47 17.54 -18.90
CA VAL A 439 -27.67 16.69 -20.07
C VAL A 439 -29.13 16.27 -20.22
N ALA A 440 -29.85 16.01 -19.13
CA ALA A 440 -31.29 15.75 -19.16
C ALA A 440 -32.11 17.00 -19.55
N CYS A 441 -31.71 18.19 -19.10
CA CYS A 441 -32.33 19.47 -19.49
C CYS A 441 -32.03 19.82 -20.96
N LEU A 442 -30.83 19.49 -21.48
CA LEU A 442 -30.47 19.70 -22.88
C LEU A 442 -31.16 18.68 -23.81
N ALA A 443 -31.31 17.42 -23.38
CA ALA A 443 -32.07 16.41 -24.11
C ALA A 443 -33.59 16.68 -24.09
N GLY A 444 -34.13 17.18 -22.99
CA GLY A 444 -35.53 17.62 -22.88
C GLY A 444 -35.83 18.92 -23.64
N GLY A 445 -34.86 19.84 -23.70
CA GLY A 445 -34.97 21.10 -24.44
C GLY A 445 -35.01 20.92 -25.97
N ALA A 446 -34.35 19.87 -26.50
CA ALA A 446 -34.37 19.56 -27.92
C ALA A 446 -35.73 19.06 -28.43
N VAL A 447 -36.58 18.48 -27.56
CA VAL A 447 -37.91 17.98 -27.95
C VAL A 447 -38.96 19.11 -27.98
N LEU A 448 -38.78 20.19 -27.21
CA LEU A 448 -39.72 21.31 -27.19
C LEU A 448 -39.43 22.38 -28.26
N PHE A 449 -38.19 22.46 -28.77
CA PHE A 449 -37.77 23.49 -29.73
C PHE A 449 -38.11 23.19 -31.21
N SER A 450 -38.64 22.01 -31.52
CA SER A 450 -39.04 21.62 -32.88
C SER A 450 -40.53 21.88 -33.20
N ARG A 451 -41.31 22.50 -32.29
CA ARG A 451 -42.77 22.63 -32.47
C ARG A 451 -43.39 24.02 -32.33
N LEU A 452 -42.65 25.10 -32.13
CA LEU A 452 -43.25 26.43 -32.06
C LEU A 452 -42.50 27.44 -32.91
N ASN A 453 -43.05 27.67 -34.10
CA ASN A 453 -42.68 28.70 -35.05
C ASN A 453 -43.21 30.04 -34.50
N LEU A 454 -42.36 30.83 -33.84
CA LEU A 454 -42.72 32.13 -33.28
C LEU A 454 -41.86 33.25 -33.89
N ASN A 455 -42.13 33.55 -35.15
CA ASN A 455 -41.98 34.90 -35.67
C ASN A 455 -43.39 35.51 -35.72
N ASN A 456 -43.60 36.60 -34.98
CA ASN A 456 -44.87 37.33 -34.76
C ASN A 456 -45.68 36.89 -33.54
N PHE A 457 -45.33 37.37 -32.33
CA PHE A 457 -46.39 37.59 -31.31
C PHE A 457 -45.99 38.48 -30.12
N LEU A 458 -45.27 39.59 -30.31
CA LEU A 458 -45.13 40.59 -29.24
C LEU A 458 -45.17 42.02 -29.78
N ALA A 459 -46.32 42.35 -30.37
CA ALA A 459 -46.77 43.73 -30.51
C ALA A 459 -48.28 43.77 -30.24
N GLN A 460 -48.70 44.75 -29.42
CA GLN A 460 -50.09 45.12 -29.05
C GLN A 460 -50.59 44.48 -27.73
N ARG A 461 -50.69 45.29 -26.65
CA ARG A 461 -51.90 46.03 -26.16
C ARG A 461 -52.95 45.06 -25.59
N PHE A 462 -53.65 45.28 -24.47
CA PHE A 462 -53.77 46.36 -23.51
C PHE A 462 -54.62 45.87 -22.31
N HIS A 463 -54.41 46.49 -21.14
CA HIS A 463 -55.38 46.92 -20.12
C HIS A 463 -56.36 45.98 -19.38
N ASN A 464 -56.31 46.19 -18.05
CA ASN A 464 -57.40 46.46 -17.10
C ASN A 464 -58.04 45.32 -16.28
N THR A 465 -57.98 45.55 -14.94
CA THR A 465 -58.99 45.30 -13.88
C THR A 465 -59.37 43.84 -13.58
N THR A 466 -59.55 43.35 -12.35
CA THR A 466 -59.57 43.87 -10.97
C THR A 466 -59.73 42.66 -10.01
N ASN A 467 -59.13 42.78 -8.81
CA ASN A 467 -59.60 42.33 -7.48
C ASN A 467 -59.33 40.91 -6.89
N ILE A 468 -58.97 40.99 -5.59
CA ILE A 468 -58.97 40.03 -4.45
C ILE A 468 -57.67 39.21 -4.21
N PRO A 469 -57.21 39.03 -2.95
CA PRO A 469 -56.67 39.96 -1.95
C PRO A 469 -55.16 39.68 -1.66
N ILE A 470 -54.46 40.57 -0.97
CA ILE A 470 -53.04 40.38 -0.59
C ILE A 470 -52.96 39.44 0.64
N PRO A 471 -52.31 38.27 0.55
CA PRO A 471 -51.82 37.58 1.74
C PRO A 471 -50.53 38.28 2.17
N HIS A 472 -50.48 38.70 3.43
CA HIS A 472 -49.26 39.17 4.06
C HIS A 472 -48.14 38.12 3.87
N TYR A 473 -47.14 38.46 3.07
CA TYR A 473 -45.90 37.70 3.00
C TYR A 473 -45.09 38.06 4.25
N THR A 474 -45.21 37.26 5.30
CA THR A 474 -44.23 37.27 6.38
C THR A 474 -42.88 36.89 5.76
N ALA A 475 -41.89 37.77 5.94
CA ALA A 475 -40.52 37.47 5.56
C ALA A 475 -40.11 36.12 6.18
N PRO A 476 -39.37 35.25 5.46
CA PRO A 476 -38.82 34.07 6.08
C PRO A 476 -37.96 34.53 7.26
N VAL A 477 -38.25 33.97 8.43
CA VAL A 477 -37.44 34.14 9.63
C VAL A 477 -36.01 33.78 9.24
N VAL A 478 -35.13 34.78 9.17
CA VAL A 478 -33.69 34.54 9.13
C VAL A 478 -33.40 33.79 10.41
N ALA A 479 -33.06 32.50 10.30
CA ALA A 479 -32.68 31.69 11.45
C ALA A 479 -31.58 32.46 12.18
N ALA A 480 -31.81 32.75 13.47
CA ALA A 480 -30.81 33.39 14.30
C ALA A 480 -29.55 32.52 14.27
N ARG A 481 -28.42 33.15 13.93
CA ARG A 481 -27.10 32.53 13.87
C ARG A 481 -26.86 31.71 15.13
N GLN A 482 -26.48 30.44 15.01
CA GLN A 482 -26.16 29.64 16.20
C GLN A 482 -24.93 30.22 16.88
N ALA A 483 -24.89 30.19 18.22
CA ALA A 483 -23.88 30.90 19.02
C ALA A 483 -22.42 30.46 18.75
N PHE A 484 -22.23 29.33 18.06
CA PHE A 484 -20.92 28.77 17.72
C PHE A 484 -20.53 28.92 16.25
N GLU A 485 -21.37 29.53 15.41
CA GLU A 485 -21.05 29.75 14.01
C GLU A 485 -20.00 30.86 13.87
N PRO A 486 -18.76 30.54 13.42
CA PRO A 486 -17.68 31.52 13.37
C PRO A 486 -18.01 32.62 12.35
N GLU A 487 -17.49 33.83 12.54
CA GLU A 487 -17.57 34.89 11.52
C GLU A 487 -16.92 34.40 10.22
N MET A 488 -17.70 34.27 9.14
CA MET A 488 -17.21 33.74 7.87
C MET A 488 -16.86 34.87 6.90
N VAL A 489 -15.68 34.80 6.29
CA VAL A 489 -15.25 35.65 5.18
C VAL A 489 -15.47 34.90 3.87
N SER A 490 -16.06 35.58 2.88
CA SER A 490 -16.24 35.00 1.55
C SER A 490 -14.98 35.15 0.72
N ILE A 491 -14.42 34.03 0.29
CA ILE A 491 -13.28 33.95 -0.63
C ILE A 491 -13.84 33.72 -2.05
N PRO A 492 -13.63 34.66 -2.99
CA PRO A 492 -14.17 34.53 -4.33
C PRO A 492 -13.54 33.35 -5.09
N ALA A 493 -14.26 32.86 -6.10
CA ALA A 493 -13.71 31.86 -7.00
C ALA A 493 -12.52 32.46 -7.76
N GLY A 494 -11.46 31.69 -7.95
CA GLY A 494 -10.26 32.18 -8.60
C GLY A 494 -9.40 31.05 -9.12
N SER A 495 -8.52 31.40 -10.04
CA SER A 495 -7.47 30.52 -10.52
C SER A 495 -6.12 31.12 -10.16
N PHE A 496 -5.26 30.34 -9.55
CA PHE A 496 -3.89 30.74 -9.23
C PHE A 496 -2.90 29.67 -9.71
N MET A 497 -1.64 30.06 -9.84
CA MET A 497 -0.58 29.13 -10.20
C MET A 497 -0.11 28.43 -8.93
N MET A 498 -0.12 27.10 -8.94
CA MET A 498 0.37 26.27 -7.85
C MET A 498 1.63 25.54 -8.30
N GLY A 499 2.60 25.44 -7.40
CA GLY A 499 3.94 24.92 -7.68
C GLY A 499 4.96 26.03 -7.94
N SER A 500 6.23 25.70 -7.72
CA SER A 500 7.36 26.62 -7.75
C SER A 500 8.00 26.63 -9.16
N PRO A 501 8.34 27.82 -9.72
CA PRO A 501 9.02 27.91 -11.01
C PRO A 501 10.40 27.24 -10.94
N GLU A 502 10.88 26.76 -12.09
CA GLU A 502 12.12 26.00 -12.12
C GLU A 502 13.36 26.80 -11.71
N SER A 503 13.28 28.12 -11.81
CA SER A 503 14.31 29.07 -11.42
C SER A 503 14.31 29.42 -9.93
N GLU A 504 13.36 28.92 -9.13
CA GLU A 504 13.29 29.22 -7.69
C GLU A 504 14.40 28.50 -6.92
N ALA A 505 15.25 29.27 -6.26
CA ALA A 505 16.35 28.73 -5.47
C ALA A 505 15.82 28.00 -4.23
N GLY A 506 16.18 26.73 -4.07
CA GLY A 506 15.72 25.89 -2.95
C GLY A 506 14.49 25.04 -3.23
N ARG A 507 13.93 25.10 -4.47
CA ARG A 507 12.87 24.22 -4.96
C ARG A 507 13.18 22.74 -4.70
N TYR A 508 12.24 22.02 -4.10
CA TYR A 508 12.24 20.54 -4.11
C TYR A 508 11.70 20.00 -5.45
N GLY A 509 12.14 18.80 -5.82
CA GLY A 509 11.84 18.22 -7.14
C GLY A 509 10.34 17.96 -7.41
N ASP A 510 9.52 17.89 -6.37
CA ASP A 510 8.07 17.66 -6.40
C ASP A 510 7.23 18.95 -6.30
N GLU A 511 7.87 20.11 -6.19
CA GLU A 511 7.18 21.41 -6.22
C GLU A 511 6.80 21.86 -7.64
N GLY A 512 7.22 21.12 -8.67
CA GLY A 512 6.83 21.33 -10.06
C GLY A 512 6.09 20.12 -10.66
N PRO A 513 5.55 20.24 -11.88
CA PRO A 513 5.49 21.46 -12.67
C PRO A 513 4.45 22.45 -12.14
N GLN A 514 4.68 23.74 -12.41
CA GLN A 514 3.68 24.75 -12.14
C GLN A 514 2.41 24.43 -12.95
N HIS A 515 1.27 24.42 -12.26
CA HIS A 515 -0.01 24.17 -12.89
C HIS A 515 -1.09 25.06 -12.31
N ARG A 516 -2.09 25.38 -13.14
CA ARG A 516 -3.15 26.30 -12.77
C ARG A 516 -4.22 25.56 -11.97
N VAL A 517 -4.40 25.96 -10.71
CA VAL A 517 -5.45 25.41 -9.85
C VAL A 517 -6.60 26.41 -9.81
N THR A 518 -7.82 25.90 -9.98
CA THR A 518 -9.04 26.70 -9.89
C THR A 518 -9.84 26.28 -8.68
N VAL A 519 -10.08 27.22 -7.78
CA VAL A 519 -10.87 27.01 -6.56
C VAL A 519 -12.19 27.74 -6.74
N LYS A 520 -13.31 27.06 -6.43
CA LYS A 520 -14.64 27.68 -6.43
C LYS A 520 -14.72 28.68 -5.27
N ALA A 521 -15.66 29.62 -5.33
CA ALA A 521 -15.92 30.50 -4.20
C ALA A 521 -16.28 29.65 -2.98
N PHE A 522 -15.69 29.96 -1.83
CA PHE A 522 -15.95 29.29 -0.56
C PHE A 522 -15.91 30.31 0.57
N GLN A 523 -16.43 29.93 1.73
CA GLN A 523 -16.34 30.76 2.92
C GLN A 523 -15.30 30.16 3.86
N MET A 524 -14.53 31.01 4.52
CA MET A 524 -13.53 30.61 5.51
C MET A 524 -13.77 31.39 6.79
N ALA A 525 -13.61 30.74 7.94
CA ALA A 525 -13.68 31.44 9.22
C ALA A 525 -12.63 32.55 9.26
N LYS A 526 -13.01 33.74 9.72
CA LYS A 526 -12.14 34.92 9.83
C LYS A 526 -11.03 34.71 10.86
N TYR A 527 -11.33 33.90 11.89
CA TYR A 527 -10.44 33.55 12.99
C TYR A 527 -10.44 32.03 13.18
N GLU A 528 -9.44 31.53 13.90
CA GLU A 528 -9.38 30.13 14.30
C GLU A 528 -10.56 29.76 15.21
N THR A 529 -11.12 28.56 15.03
CA THR A 529 -12.20 28.04 15.88
C THR A 529 -11.73 27.90 17.32
N THR A 530 -12.47 28.48 18.24
CA THR A 530 -12.15 28.46 19.67
C THR A 530 -12.76 27.24 20.38
N PHE A 531 -12.21 26.88 21.54
CA PHE A 531 -12.80 25.88 22.43
C PHE A 531 -14.24 26.24 22.84
N ALA A 532 -14.55 27.53 23.03
CA ALA A 532 -15.90 27.95 23.40
C ALA A 532 -16.93 27.68 22.29
N GLU A 533 -16.58 27.99 21.03
CA GLU A 533 -17.41 27.68 19.86
C GLU A 533 -17.54 26.17 19.68
N TYR A 534 -16.44 25.44 19.77
CA TYR A 534 -16.44 23.99 19.61
C TYR A 534 -17.20 23.27 20.72
N ASP A 535 -17.11 23.74 21.96
CA ASP A 535 -17.84 23.17 23.10
C ASP A 535 -19.34 23.36 22.97
N ALA A 536 -19.79 24.52 22.48
CA ALA A 536 -21.20 24.77 22.20
C ALA A 536 -21.72 23.87 21.07
N PHE A 537 -20.91 23.59 20.05
CA PHE A 537 -21.22 22.57 19.05
C PHE A 537 -21.33 21.16 19.66
N CYS A 538 -20.40 20.77 20.52
CA CYS A 538 -20.43 19.48 21.21
C CYS A 538 -21.69 19.34 22.08
N GLU A 539 -22.07 20.38 22.81
CA GLU A 539 -23.28 20.42 23.64
C GLU A 539 -24.55 20.31 22.79
N ALA A 540 -24.62 21.05 21.67
CA ALA A 540 -25.76 21.04 20.76
C ALA A 540 -25.94 19.68 20.05
N THR A 541 -24.86 18.95 19.81
CA THR A 541 -24.87 17.68 19.07
C THR A 541 -24.76 16.43 19.96
N GLY A 542 -24.54 16.61 21.26
CA GLY A 542 -24.28 15.52 22.21
C GLY A 542 -22.92 14.84 21.99
N ARG A 543 -21.98 15.49 21.31
CA ARG A 543 -20.62 14.96 21.07
C ARG A 543 -19.72 15.18 22.29
N ALA A 544 -18.72 14.31 22.43
CA ALA A 544 -17.69 14.47 23.44
C ALA A 544 -16.83 15.71 23.13
N LYS A 545 -16.48 16.47 24.17
CA LYS A 545 -15.57 17.61 24.06
C LYS A 545 -14.13 17.10 23.86
N PRO A 546 -13.33 17.72 22.98
CA PRO A 546 -11.93 17.33 22.78
C PRO A 546 -11.10 17.68 24.01
N ASP A 547 -10.11 16.84 24.32
CA ASP A 547 -9.17 17.02 25.44
C ASP A 547 -8.30 18.27 25.21
N ASP A 548 -8.18 19.13 26.21
CA ASP A 548 -7.34 20.34 26.15
C ASP A 548 -5.89 20.08 26.59
N ARG A 549 -5.55 18.89 27.11
CA ARG A 549 -4.23 18.52 27.65
C ARG A 549 -3.70 19.53 28.69
N GLY A 550 -4.59 20.17 29.44
CA GLY A 550 -4.22 21.20 30.41
C GLY A 550 -3.86 22.57 29.79
N TRP A 551 -4.09 22.76 28.49
CA TRP A 551 -3.93 24.04 27.77
C TRP A 551 -4.93 25.12 28.21
N GLY A 552 -6.06 24.68 28.76
CA GLY A 552 -7.19 25.52 29.12
C GLY A 552 -8.11 25.81 27.92
N ARG A 553 -9.39 26.00 28.22
CA ARG A 553 -10.48 26.17 27.23
C ARG A 553 -10.85 27.66 27.05
N GLY A 554 -12.04 27.93 26.50
CA GLY A 554 -12.58 29.28 26.28
C GLY A 554 -12.23 29.83 24.90
N ASN A 555 -11.82 31.09 24.81
CA ASN A 555 -11.49 31.76 23.54
C ASN A 555 -10.14 31.33 22.92
N ARG A 556 -9.53 30.24 23.42
CA ARG A 556 -8.30 29.68 22.86
C ARG A 556 -8.64 28.78 21.67
N PRO A 557 -7.74 28.65 20.67
CA PRO A 557 -7.94 27.74 19.55
C PRO A 557 -8.14 26.30 20.03
N VAL A 558 -9.13 25.62 19.46
CA VAL A 558 -9.42 24.22 19.79
C VAL A 558 -8.30 23.32 19.26
N ILE A 559 -7.89 22.34 20.07
CA ILE A 559 -6.87 21.33 19.71
C ILE A 559 -7.40 19.92 19.94
N ASN A 560 -6.69 18.91 19.42
CA ASN A 560 -7.08 17.49 19.49
C ASN A 560 -8.45 17.19 18.85
N VAL A 561 -8.83 17.95 17.82
CA VAL A 561 -10.02 17.69 17.01
C VAL A 561 -9.66 16.69 15.92
N THR A 562 -10.39 15.59 15.83
CA THR A 562 -10.21 14.61 14.75
C THR A 562 -10.75 15.14 13.43
N TRP A 563 -10.32 14.58 12.30
CA TRP A 563 -10.86 14.97 10.99
C TRP A 563 -12.39 14.78 10.91
N ASP A 564 -12.92 13.67 11.45
CA ASP A 564 -14.35 13.39 11.41
C ASP A 564 -15.15 14.36 12.29
N ASP A 565 -14.56 14.80 13.40
CA ASP A 565 -15.17 15.81 14.28
C ASP A 565 -15.10 17.21 13.64
N ALA A 566 -14.01 17.56 12.96
CA ALA A 566 -13.88 18.81 12.21
C ALA A 566 -14.80 18.89 10.97
N VAL A 567 -15.17 17.76 10.37
CA VAL A 567 -16.18 17.69 9.29
C VAL A 567 -17.61 17.77 9.84
N ALA A 568 -17.81 17.36 11.09
CA ALA A 568 -19.10 17.41 11.75
C ALA A 568 -19.43 18.81 12.32
N TYR A 569 -18.40 19.51 12.79
CA TYR A 569 -18.42 20.94 13.12
C TYR A 569 -18.61 21.77 11.84
#